data_AF-A0A4Q5R3Z3-F1
#
_entry.id   AF-A0A4Q5R3Z3-F1
#
_cell.length_a   1.000
_cell.length_b   1.000
_cell.length_c   1.000
_cell.angle_alpha   90.00
_cell.angle_beta   90.00
_cell.angle_gamma   90.00
#
_symmetry.space_group_name_H-M   'P 1'
#
loop_
_entity.id
_entity.type
_entity.pdbx_description
1 polymer ?
#
loop_
_entity_poly.entity_id
_entity_poly.type
_entity_poly.pdbx_seq_one_letter_code
_entity_poly.pdbx_strand_id
1 'polypeptide(L)'
;MEVLAKPAGVLCRHSTGTACGIYQDRPEVCVRWYCLWRKIGALPNALRPDRSGVIFAIEGSAPCANGLEGACVVGRAVKGAGAIASAEATEAFAMFVREGSLPVWKVSDRKATLMRPDQRTQAL
;
A
#
# COMPACT_ATOMS: atom_id res chain seq x y z
N MET A 1 -12.87 -4.10 20.80
CA MET A 1 -12.27 -3.60 19.55
C MET A 1 -12.98 -2.31 19.19
N GLU A 2 -12.30 -1.17 19.33
CA GLU A 2 -12.88 0.14 19.01
C GLU A 2 -13.09 0.26 17.50
N VAL A 3 -14.33 0.48 17.07
CA VAL A 3 -14.67 0.66 15.66
C VAL A 3 -14.52 2.13 15.31
N LEU A 4 -13.41 2.47 14.64
CA LEU A 4 -13.21 3.82 14.12
C LEU A 4 -14.08 4.01 12.86
N ALA A 5 -15.03 4.94 12.87
CA ALA A 5 -15.85 5.33 11.71
C ALA A 5 -15.04 6.14 10.68
N LYS A 6 -13.95 5.55 10.16
CA LYS A 6 -13.08 6.13 9.13
C LYS A 6 -13.30 5.39 7.81
N PRO A 7 -13.98 6.00 6.81
CA PRO A 7 -14.16 5.37 5.50
C PRO A 7 -12.82 5.07 4.82
N ALA A 8 -12.77 3.98 4.05
CA ALA A 8 -11.62 3.65 3.22
C ALA A 8 -11.37 4.75 2.16
N GLY A 9 -10.11 5.10 1.94
CA GLY A 9 -9.72 6.11 0.96
C GLY A 9 -10.02 7.57 1.34
N VAL A 10 -10.64 7.82 2.50
CA VAL A 10 -10.94 9.18 2.99
C VAL A 10 -9.95 9.56 4.09
N LEU A 11 -9.42 10.79 4.02
CA LEU A 11 -8.59 11.33 5.10
C LEU A 11 -9.39 11.36 6.40
N CYS A 12 -8.77 10.89 7.48
CA CYS A 12 -9.41 10.89 8.79
C CYS A 12 -9.69 12.33 9.24
N ARG A 13 -10.79 12.54 9.98
CA ARG A 13 -11.16 13.84 10.57
C ARG A 13 -10.07 14.48 11.45
N HIS A 14 -9.13 13.68 11.98
CA HIS A 14 -8.02 14.15 12.80
C HIS A 14 -6.76 14.51 11.98
N SER A 15 -6.83 14.43 10.64
CA SER A 15 -5.73 14.86 9.76
C SER A 15 -5.62 16.38 9.73
N THR A 16 -4.41 16.90 9.88
CA THR A 16 -4.06 18.32 9.71
C THR A 16 -3.61 18.65 8.27
N GLY A 17 -3.70 17.66 7.37
CA GLY A 17 -3.15 17.74 6.00
C GLY A 17 -1.71 17.21 5.90
N THR A 18 -0.88 17.39 6.93
CA THR A 18 0.52 16.92 6.96
C THR A 18 0.80 15.91 8.07
N ALA A 19 -0.01 15.93 9.14
CA ALA A 19 0.17 15.05 10.30
C ALA A 19 -1.17 14.68 10.97
N CYS A 20 -1.12 13.79 11.96
CA CYS A 20 -2.26 13.48 12.82
C CYS A 20 -2.30 14.48 13.99
N GLY A 21 -3.41 15.20 14.18
CA GLY A 21 -3.57 16.18 15.25
C GLY A 21 -3.70 15.57 16.66
N ILE A 22 -3.97 14.26 16.76
CA ILE A 22 -4.08 13.52 18.02
C ILE A 22 -2.99 12.44 18.13
N TYR A 23 -1.80 12.66 17.55
CA TYR A 23 -0.79 11.61 17.39
C TYR A 23 -0.43 10.88 18.70
N GLN A 24 -0.34 11.61 19.81
CA GLN A 24 -0.04 11.02 21.11
C GLN A 24 -1.22 10.19 21.64
N ASP A 25 -2.45 10.60 21.36
CA ASP A 25 -3.70 10.02 21.87
C ASP A 25 -4.42 9.15 20.82
N ARG A 26 -3.68 8.60 19.85
CA ARG A 26 -4.28 7.80 18.78
C ARG A 26 -4.96 6.56 19.34
N PRO A 27 -6.14 6.18 18.79
CA PRO A 27 -6.76 4.92 19.16
C PRO A 27 -5.88 3.74 18.78
N GLU A 28 -6.04 2.62 19.49
CA GLU A 28 -5.18 1.44 19.40
C GLU A 28 -5.02 0.96 17.94
N VAL A 29 -6.11 0.99 17.16
CA VAL A 29 -6.10 0.58 15.74
C VAL A 29 -5.14 1.42 14.89
N CYS A 30 -4.99 2.71 15.20
CA CYS A 30 -4.07 3.60 14.51
C CYS A 30 -2.62 3.40 14.96
N VAL A 31 -2.40 3.00 16.22
CA VAL A 31 -1.06 2.68 16.75
C VAL A 31 -0.53 1.38 16.16
N ARG A 32 -1.38 0.38 16.00
CA ARG A 32 -1.01 -0.97 15.53
C ARG A 32 -0.83 -1.06 14.02
N TRP A 33 -1.28 -0.07 13.26
CA TRP A 33 -1.18 -0.09 11.81
C TRP A 33 0.20 0.39 11.33
N TYR A 34 0.83 -0.42 10.49
CA TYR A 34 2.07 -0.08 9.79
C TYR A 34 1.97 -0.48 8.31
N CYS A 35 2.46 0.39 7.43
CA CYS A 35 2.68 0.06 6.03
C CYS A 35 3.80 -0.98 5.89
N LEU A 36 3.89 -1.64 4.72
CA LEU A 36 4.89 -2.66 4.45
C LEU A 36 6.32 -2.12 4.56
N TRP A 37 6.58 -0.87 4.16
CA TRP A 37 7.90 -0.24 4.37
C TRP A 37 8.37 -0.29 5.82
N ARG A 38 7.46 -0.05 6.78
CA ARG A 38 7.81 -0.09 8.21
C ARG A 38 7.83 -1.51 8.79
N LYS A 39 7.20 -2.47 8.13
CA LYS A 39 7.15 -3.89 8.55
C LYS A 39 8.29 -4.73 7.99
N ILE A 40 8.77 -4.43 6.78
CA ILE A 40 9.76 -5.23 6.06
C ILE A 40 11.09 -4.46 6.07
N GLY A 41 12.00 -4.86 6.95
CA GLY A 41 13.30 -4.19 7.12
C GLY A 41 14.21 -4.24 5.89
N ALA A 42 13.96 -5.14 4.94
CA ALA A 42 14.70 -5.25 3.69
C ALA A 42 14.29 -4.20 2.63
N LEU A 43 13.19 -3.47 2.83
CA LEU A 43 12.76 -2.46 1.88
C LEU A 43 13.66 -1.21 1.94
N PRO A 44 14.16 -0.70 0.80
CA PRO A 44 15.05 0.45 0.79
C PRO A 44 14.37 1.71 1.35
N ASN A 45 15.18 2.60 1.93
CA ASN A 45 14.74 3.89 2.47
C ASN A 45 14.02 4.78 1.44
N ALA A 46 14.32 4.62 0.15
CA ALA A 46 13.66 5.34 -0.93
C ALA A 46 12.15 5.05 -1.01
N LEU A 47 11.71 3.87 -0.52
CA LEU A 47 10.30 3.47 -0.50
C LEU A 47 9.50 4.01 0.68
N ARG A 48 10.14 4.78 1.57
CA ARG A 48 9.43 5.45 2.65
C ARG A 48 8.31 6.33 2.05
N PRO A 49 7.05 6.25 2.53
CA PRO A 49 5.92 6.87 1.83
C PRO A 49 6.04 8.39 1.58
N ASP A 50 6.68 9.13 2.48
CA ASP A 50 6.93 10.56 2.28
C ASP A 50 8.00 10.84 1.21
N ARG A 51 8.83 9.86 0.85
CA ARG A 51 9.83 9.95 -0.22
C ARG A 51 9.30 9.43 -1.56
N SER A 52 8.78 8.20 -1.58
CA SER A 52 8.27 7.55 -2.80
C SER A 52 6.93 8.11 -3.26
N GLY A 53 6.14 8.70 -2.35
CA GLY A 53 4.76 9.07 -2.63
C GLY A 53 3.83 7.86 -2.79
N VAL A 54 4.26 6.65 -2.38
CA VAL A 54 3.49 5.40 -2.46
C VAL A 54 3.45 4.71 -1.10
N ILE A 55 2.26 4.29 -0.67
CA ILE A 55 2.07 3.43 0.50
C ILE A 55 1.83 2.00 0.03
N PHE A 56 2.67 1.07 0.48
CA PHE A 56 2.45 -0.36 0.32
C PHE A 56 1.79 -0.95 1.56
N ALA A 57 0.74 -1.74 1.41
CA ALA A 57 0.01 -2.40 2.50
C ALA A 57 -0.49 -3.77 2.06
N ILE A 58 -0.79 -4.65 3.03
CA ILE A 58 -1.63 -5.82 2.78
C ILE A 58 -3.07 -5.41 3.06
N GLU A 59 -3.94 -5.59 2.07
CA GLU A 59 -5.38 -5.30 2.17
C GLU A 59 -6.18 -6.57 1.93
N GLY A 60 -7.31 -6.72 2.63
CA GLY A 60 -8.22 -7.86 2.48
C GLY A 60 -9.60 -7.50 1.90
N SER A 61 -9.74 -6.27 1.42
CA SER A 61 -10.95 -5.73 0.79
C SER A 61 -10.66 -5.31 -0.65
N ALA A 62 -11.65 -4.76 -1.36
CA ALA A 62 -11.48 -4.31 -2.75
C ALA A 62 -10.20 -3.47 -2.94
N PRO A 63 -9.34 -3.78 -3.94
CA PRO A 63 -9.61 -4.63 -5.12
C PRO A 63 -9.47 -6.15 -4.89
N CYS A 64 -9.20 -6.58 -3.67
CA CYS A 64 -8.72 -7.93 -3.34
C CYS A 64 -9.83 -8.87 -2.89
N ALA A 65 -11.07 -8.37 -2.83
CA ALA A 65 -12.27 -9.13 -2.47
C ALA A 65 -12.55 -10.33 -3.40
N ASN A 66 -12.00 -10.34 -4.62
CA ASN A 66 -12.20 -11.41 -5.60
C ASN A 66 -10.96 -12.33 -5.77
N GLY A 67 -9.94 -12.24 -4.90
CA GLY A 67 -8.74 -13.08 -4.94
C GLY A 67 -8.90 -14.39 -4.17
N LEU A 68 -8.11 -15.41 -4.53
CA LEU A 68 -8.13 -16.79 -3.98
C LEU A 68 -7.97 -16.87 -2.44
N GLU A 69 -7.33 -15.87 -1.81
CA GLU A 69 -7.05 -15.86 -0.37
C GLU A 69 -7.64 -14.63 0.36
N GLY A 70 -8.39 -13.78 -0.34
CA GLY A 70 -8.97 -12.58 0.23
C GLY A 70 -7.95 -11.56 0.76
N ALA A 71 -6.66 -11.66 0.40
CA ALA A 71 -5.60 -10.73 0.74
C ALA A 71 -4.71 -10.41 -0.48
N CYS A 72 -4.04 -9.26 -0.46
CA CYS A 72 -3.18 -8.81 -1.55
C CYS A 72 -2.18 -7.75 -1.05
N VAL A 73 -1.13 -7.52 -1.82
CA VAL A 73 -0.31 -6.31 -1.68
C VAL A 73 -0.92 -5.19 -2.51
N VAL A 74 -1.14 -4.02 -1.90
CA VAL A 74 -1.62 -2.80 -2.56
C VAL A 74 -0.57 -1.71 -2.42
N GLY A 75 -0.09 -1.18 -3.55
CA GLY A 75 0.68 0.04 -3.63
C GLY A 75 -0.21 1.21 -4.05
N ARG A 76 -0.46 2.14 -3.13
CA ARG A 76 -1.37 3.28 -3.33
C ARG A 76 -0.60 4.60 -3.46
N ALA A 77 -0.85 5.34 -4.52
CA ALA A 77 -0.33 6.69 -4.69
C ALA A 77 -0.92 7.63 -3.63
N VAL A 78 -0.07 8.38 -2.93
CA VAL A 78 -0.46 9.40 -1.94
C VAL A 78 0.05 10.80 -2.27
N LYS A 79 0.94 10.93 -3.26
CA LYS A 79 1.43 12.20 -3.81
C LYS A 79 1.11 12.33 -5.31
N GLY A 80 -0.13 12.01 -5.69
CA GLY A 80 -0.61 12.02 -7.07
C GLY A 80 -0.26 10.76 -7.87
N ALA A 81 -1.00 10.51 -8.95
CA ALA A 81 -0.91 9.27 -9.73
C ALA A 81 0.50 8.97 -10.29
N GLY A 82 1.29 10.00 -10.59
CA GLY A 82 2.66 9.86 -11.09
C GLY A 82 3.63 9.14 -10.13
N ALA A 83 3.35 9.15 -8.82
CA ALA A 83 4.23 8.51 -7.84
C ALA A 83 4.40 6.99 -8.07
N ILE A 84 3.36 6.32 -8.57
CA ILE A 84 3.37 4.88 -8.88
C ILE A 84 4.29 4.54 -10.07
N ALA A 85 4.58 5.52 -10.92
CA ALA A 85 5.45 5.36 -12.09
C ALA A 85 6.93 5.69 -11.81
N SER A 86 7.28 6.10 -10.59
CA SER A 86 8.68 6.31 -10.20
C SER A 86 9.50 5.02 -10.35
N ALA A 87 10.81 5.15 -10.56
CA ALA A 87 11.72 4.02 -10.68
C ALA A 87 11.70 3.18 -9.39
N GLU A 88 11.74 3.86 -8.25
CA GLU A 88 11.71 3.24 -6.92
C GLU A 88 10.43 2.44 -6.71
N ALA A 89 9.25 3.04 -7.00
CA ALA A 89 7.99 2.33 -6.88
C ALA A 89 7.93 1.13 -7.83
N THR A 90 8.42 1.29 -9.06
CA THR A 90 8.46 0.22 -10.07
C THR A 90 9.27 -0.98 -9.59
N GLU A 91 10.46 -0.75 -9.03
CA GLU A 91 11.30 -1.81 -8.46
C GLU A 91 10.62 -2.51 -7.28
N ALA A 92 9.95 -1.75 -6.40
CA ALA A 92 9.20 -2.32 -5.29
C ALA A 92 8.05 -3.22 -5.75
N PHE A 93 7.26 -2.75 -6.74
CA PHE A 93 6.22 -3.57 -7.35
C PHE A 93 6.79 -4.84 -7.96
N ALA A 94 7.91 -4.73 -8.70
CA ALA A 94 8.56 -5.87 -9.31
C ALA A 94 9.06 -6.87 -8.24
N MET A 95 9.57 -6.39 -7.12
CA MET A 95 9.98 -7.23 -5.99
C MET A 95 8.80 -8.02 -5.42
N PHE A 96 7.68 -7.37 -5.11
CA PHE A 96 6.49 -8.08 -4.58
C PHE A 96 5.90 -9.06 -5.60
N VAL A 97 5.91 -8.70 -6.90
CA VAL A 97 5.45 -9.58 -7.97
C VAL A 97 6.34 -10.81 -8.12
N ARG A 98 7.67 -10.65 -7.98
CA ARG A 98 8.63 -11.77 -8.03
C ARG A 98 8.53 -12.69 -6.82
N GLU A 99 8.25 -12.13 -5.65
CA GLU A 99 8.05 -12.92 -4.42
C GLU A 99 6.83 -13.84 -4.57
N GLY A 100 5.74 -13.35 -5.16
CA GLY A 100 4.68 -14.18 -5.73
C GLY A 100 3.67 -14.77 -4.74
N SER A 101 3.80 -14.52 -3.43
CA SER A 101 2.86 -15.06 -2.44
C SER A 101 1.49 -14.37 -2.47
N LEU A 102 1.43 -13.11 -2.89
CA LEU A 102 0.19 -12.34 -2.92
C LEU A 102 0.01 -11.60 -4.25
N PRO A 103 -1.24 -11.49 -4.76
CA PRO A 103 -1.54 -10.59 -5.87
C PRO A 103 -1.11 -9.16 -5.55
N VAL A 104 -0.51 -8.47 -6.52
CA VAL A 104 -0.01 -7.11 -6.32
C VAL A 104 -0.84 -6.12 -7.12
N TRP A 105 -1.39 -5.10 -6.47
CA TRP A 105 -2.24 -4.08 -7.09
C TRP A 105 -1.59 -2.71 -7.03
N LYS A 106 -1.66 -1.98 -8.14
CA LYS A 106 -1.41 -0.53 -8.22
C LYS A 106 -2.73 0.20 -8.05
N VAL A 107 -2.77 1.21 -7.19
CA VAL A 107 -3.96 2.07 -7.01
C VAL A 107 -3.59 3.55 -7.10
N SER A 108 -4.08 4.22 -8.14
CA SER A 108 -4.02 5.68 -8.29
C SER A 108 -5.42 6.23 -8.48
N ASP A 109 -5.78 7.28 -7.75
CA ASP A 109 -7.10 7.90 -7.77
C ASP A 109 -8.21 6.85 -7.50
N ARG A 110 -9.08 6.58 -8.48
CA ARG A 110 -10.13 5.54 -8.41
C ARG A 110 -9.85 4.33 -9.29
N LYS A 111 -8.63 4.20 -9.82
CA LYS A 111 -8.23 3.08 -10.69
C LYS A 111 -7.34 2.10 -9.95
N ALA A 112 -7.77 0.85 -9.89
CA ALA A 112 -6.96 -0.28 -9.45
C ALA A 112 -6.50 -1.09 -10.66
N THR A 113 -5.24 -1.52 -10.68
CA THR A 113 -4.69 -2.36 -11.75
C THR A 113 -3.87 -3.48 -11.16
N LEU A 114 -4.24 -4.72 -11.48
CA LEU A 114 -3.51 -5.91 -11.07
C LEU A 114 -2.20 -6.00 -11.85
N MET A 115 -1.09 -6.12 -11.12
CA MET A 115 0.22 -6.44 -11.69
C MET A 115 0.26 -7.94 -11.95
N ARG A 116 0.56 -8.31 -13.20
CA ARG A 116 0.82 -9.71 -13.56
C ARG A 116 2.33 -9.95 -13.56
N PRO A 117 2.79 -11.13 -13.11
CA PRO A 117 4.17 -11.54 -13.37
C PRO A 117 4.46 -11.50 -14.88
N ASP A 118 5.67 -11.09 -15.25
CA ASP A 118 6.10 -11.18 -16.64
C ASP A 118 6.05 -12.65 -17.09
N GLN A 119 5.23 -12.94 -18.10
CA GLN A 119 5.04 -14.29 -18.66
C GLN A 119 6.31 -14.87 -19.32
N ARG A 120 7.43 -14.13 -19.35
CA ARG A 120 8.69 -14.55 -19.97
C ARG A 120 9.57 -15.43 -19.08
N THR A 121 9.23 -15.63 -17.81
CA THR A 121 10.09 -16.37 -16.86
C THR A 121 9.50 -17.73 -16.44
N GLN A 122 8.44 -18.20 -17.11
CA GLN A 122 7.85 -19.53 -16.86
C GLN A 122 8.24 -20.58 -17.92
N ALA A 123 9.22 -20.27 -18.77
CA ALA A 123 9.77 -21.20 -19.76
C ALA A 123 11.25 -21.45 -19.47
N LEU A 124 11.56 -22.08 -18.33
CA LEU A 124 12.81 -22.80 -18.07
C LEU A 124 12.48 -24.02 -17.19
#